data_AF-A0A4Z0B7R2-F1
#
_entry.id   AF-A0A4Z0B7R2-F1
#
_cell.length_a   1.000
_cell.length_b   1.000
_cell.length_c   1.000
_cell.angle_alpha   90.00
_cell.angle_beta   90.00
_cell.angle_gamma   90.00
#
_symmetry.space_group_name_H-M   'P 1'
#
loop_
_entity.id
_entity.type
_entity.pdbx_description
1 polymer ?
#
loop_
_entity_poly.entity_id
_entity_poly.type
_entity_poly.pdbx_seq_one_letter_code
_entity_poly.pdbx_strand_id
1 'polypeptide(L)'
;MPVDYETIQKIQKLGDDVLIGVSEVAALTGFSVLTVRQRKLPGLEPVPGLSRLRWRLGDLRAWMRTGNTESLHRPSMPNASSSSKRTGRPTKKTQVEARQ
;
A
#
# COMPACT_ATOMS: atom_id res chain seq x y z
N MET A 1 -3.93 -19.04 20.28
CA MET A 1 -3.06 -19.31 19.12
C MET A 1 -1.63 -19.33 19.62
N PRO A 2 -0.89 -20.43 19.49
CA PRO A 2 0.53 -20.43 19.83
C PRO A 2 1.27 -19.45 18.92
N VAL A 3 2.18 -18.67 19.49
CA VAL A 3 3.03 -17.75 18.75
C VAL A 3 4.15 -18.59 18.11
N ASP A 4 4.29 -18.52 16.78
CA ASP A 4 5.28 -19.30 16.02
C ASP A 4 6.70 -18.69 16.15
N TYR A 5 7.30 -18.82 17.34
CA TYR A 5 8.61 -18.27 17.66
C TYR A 5 9.73 -18.74 16.71
N GLU A 6 9.68 -20.00 16.27
CA GLU A 6 10.62 -20.57 15.30
C GLU A 6 10.63 -19.81 13.97
N THR A 7 9.45 -19.48 13.46
CA THR A 7 9.27 -18.74 12.21
C THR A 7 9.78 -17.30 12.37
N ILE A 8 9.46 -16.67 13.52
CA ILE A 8 9.91 -15.32 13.83
C ILE A 8 11.44 -15.25 13.89
N GLN A 9 12.10 -16.19 14.57
CA GLN A 9 13.56 -16.25 14.66
C GLN A 9 14.23 -16.43 13.28
N LYS A 10 13.65 -17.26 12.41
CA LYS A 10 14.15 -17.43 11.04
C LYS A 10 14.04 -16.13 10.25
N ILE A 11 12.90 -15.44 10.32
CA ILE A 11 12.66 -14.19 9.58
C ILE A 11 13.52 -13.04 10.11
N GLN A 12 13.80 -12.99 11.41
CA GLN A 12 14.69 -11.97 11.98
C GLN A 12 16.10 -12.00 11.39
N LYS A 13 16.59 -13.17 10.99
CA LYS A 13 17.92 -13.33 10.36
C LYS A 13 17.93 -12.96 8.87
N LEU A 14 16.77 -12.74 8.26
CA LEU A 14 16.65 -12.41 6.85
C LEU A 14 16.85 -10.90 6.59
N GLY A 15 17.37 -10.60 5.40
CA GLY A 15 17.51 -9.24 4.89
C GLY A 15 16.17 -8.63 4.46
N ASP A 16 16.14 -7.31 4.34
CA ASP A 16 14.93 -6.53 4.06
C ASP A 16 14.34 -6.77 2.66
N ASP A 17 15.15 -7.26 1.71
CA ASP A 17 14.73 -7.54 0.33
C ASP A 17 13.98 -8.87 0.17
N VAL A 18 13.87 -9.67 1.23
CA VAL A 18 13.20 -10.96 1.15
C VAL A 18 11.68 -10.80 1.05
N LEU A 19 11.08 -11.54 0.12
CA LEU A 19 9.64 -11.66 -0.01
C LEU A 19 9.08 -12.70 0.95
N ILE A 20 8.24 -12.25 1.88
CA ILE A 20 7.58 -13.08 2.87
C ILE A 20 6.10 -13.28 2.54
N GLY A 21 5.55 -14.43 2.91
CA GLY A 21 4.16 -14.78 2.66
C GLY A 21 3.21 -14.40 3.79
N VAL A 22 1.96 -14.83 3.64
CA VAL A 22 0.87 -14.56 4.58
C VAL A 22 1.15 -15.13 5.98
N SER A 23 1.71 -16.34 6.06
CA SER A 23 2.05 -17.03 7.31
C SER A 23 3.09 -16.25 8.11
N GLU A 24 4.13 -15.77 7.43
CA GLU A 24 5.24 -15.03 8.02
C GLU A 24 4.77 -13.64 8.49
N VAL A 25 3.98 -12.95 7.67
CA VAL A 25 3.36 -11.67 8.07
C VAL A 25 2.45 -11.87 9.28
N ALA A 26 1.64 -12.91 9.31
CA ALA A 26 0.78 -13.23 10.46
C ALA A 26 1.60 -13.52 11.73
N ALA A 27 2.68 -14.30 11.62
CA ALA A 27 3.57 -14.61 12.73
C ALA A 27 4.27 -13.35 13.30
N LEU A 28 4.66 -12.40 12.44
CA LEU A 28 5.33 -11.16 12.87
C LEU A 28 4.40 -10.10 13.43
N THR A 29 3.21 -9.98 12.85
CA THR A 29 2.24 -8.93 13.23
C THR A 29 1.28 -9.37 14.33
N GLY A 30 1.16 -10.68 14.58
CA GLY A 30 0.15 -11.24 15.48
C GLY A 30 -1.27 -11.22 14.92
N PHE A 31 -1.49 -10.75 13.69
CA PHE A 31 -2.79 -10.84 13.04
C PHE A 31 -3.13 -12.27 12.65
N SER A 32 -4.42 -12.57 12.58
CA SER A 32 -4.87 -13.84 12.01
C SER A 32 -4.45 -13.94 10.54
N VAL A 33 -4.10 -15.15 10.10
CA VAL A 33 -3.80 -15.45 8.68
C VAL A 33 -4.93 -14.97 7.77
N LEU A 34 -6.18 -15.05 8.24
CA LEU A 34 -7.36 -14.62 7.50
C LEU A 34 -7.40 -13.10 7.31
N THR A 35 -7.03 -12.33 8.32
CA THR A 35 -6.89 -10.86 8.25
C THR A 35 -5.84 -10.46 7.21
N VAL A 36 -4.69 -11.15 7.20
CA VAL A 36 -3.61 -10.91 6.24
C VAL A 36 -4.04 -11.30 4.82
N ARG A 37 -4.75 -12.44 4.64
CA ARG A 37 -5.30 -12.85 3.34
C ARG A 37 -6.32 -11.86 2.79
N GLN A 38 -7.13 -11.26 3.66
CA GLN A 38 -8.10 -10.24 3.30
C GLN A 38 -7.46 -8.87 3.04
N ARG A 39 -6.13 -8.73 3.14
CA ARG A 39 -5.39 -7.48 2.95
C ARG A 39 -5.90 -6.34 3.85
N LYS A 40 -6.36 -6.69 5.06
CA LYS A 40 -6.85 -5.71 6.04
C LYS A 40 -5.71 -5.06 6.83
N LEU A 41 -4.59 -4.79 6.16
CA LEU A 41 -3.40 -4.15 6.71
C LEU A 41 -3.24 -2.81 5.99
N PRO A 42 -3.84 -1.72 6.51
CA PRO A 42 -3.78 -0.43 5.85
C PRO A 42 -2.34 0.09 5.85
N GLY A 43 -1.88 0.60 4.69
CA GLY A 43 -0.51 1.05 4.51
C GLY A 43 0.51 -0.06 4.23
N LEU A 44 0.09 -1.32 4.12
CA LEU A 44 0.96 -2.43 3.76
C LEU A 44 0.45 -3.16 2.50
N GLU A 45 0.89 -2.69 1.34
CA GLU A 45 0.51 -3.26 0.06
C GLU A 45 1.38 -4.49 -0.30
N PRO A 46 0.77 -5.60 -0.77
CA PRO A 46 1.52 -6.74 -1.29
C PRO A 46 2.16 -6.38 -2.64
N VAL A 47 3.26 -7.05 -2.96
CA VAL A 47 3.97 -6.88 -4.23
C VAL A 47 3.04 -7.27 -5.40
N PRO A 48 2.74 -6.34 -6.32
CA PRO A 48 1.85 -6.61 -7.44
C PRO A 48 2.50 -7.58 -8.44
N GLY A 49 1.69 -8.26 -9.24
CA GLY A 49 2.17 -9.19 -10.28
C GLY A 49 2.50 -10.60 -9.80
N LEU A 50 2.31 -10.90 -8.51
CA LEU A 50 2.49 -12.24 -7.95
C LEU A 50 1.14 -12.93 -7.72
N SER A 51 1.04 -14.21 -8.10
CA SER A 51 -0.18 -15.03 -7.89
C SER A 51 -0.50 -15.28 -6.42
N ARG A 52 0.50 -15.13 -5.53
CA ARG A 52 0.37 -15.29 -4.07
C ARG A 52 0.72 -13.97 -3.40
N LEU A 53 0.03 -13.66 -2.30
CA LEU A 53 0.33 -12.47 -1.51
C LEU A 53 1.74 -12.57 -0.93
N ARG A 54 2.58 -11.60 -1.31
CA ARG A 54 3.96 -11.45 -0.85
C ARG A 54 4.19 -10.02 -0.46
N TRP A 55 4.98 -9.81 0.59
CA TRP A 55 5.42 -8.49 1.05
C TRP A 55 6.93 -8.48 1.17
N ARG A 56 7.55 -7.32 0.97
CA ARG A 56 8.97 -7.16 1.30
C ARG A 56 9.10 -7.05 2.81
N LEU A 57 10.09 -7.75 3.36
CA LEU A 57 10.34 -7.75 4.80
C LEU A 57 10.71 -6.35 5.31
N GLY A 58 11.46 -5.57 4.53
CA GLY A 58 11.79 -4.19 4.84
C GLY A 58 10.56 -3.29 4.99
N ASP A 59 9.61 -3.40 4.06
CA ASP A 59 8.36 -2.63 4.09
C ASP A 59 7.52 -3.02 5.33
N LEU A 60 7.45 -4.33 5.65
CA LEU A 60 6.77 -4.79 6.86
C LEU A 60 7.45 -4.27 8.13
N ARG A 61 8.79 -4.30 8.22
CA ARG A 61 9.54 -3.78 9.37
C ARG A 61 9.37 -2.27 9.53
N ALA A 62 9.39 -1.53 8.42
CA ALA A 62 9.12 -0.10 8.43
C ALA A 62 7.69 0.18 8.91
N TRP A 63 6.70 -0.55 8.39
CA TRP A 63 5.30 -0.45 8.79
C TRP A 63 5.10 -0.74 10.28
N MET A 64 5.71 -1.80 10.81
CA MET A 64 5.64 -2.13 12.24
C MET A 64 6.27 -1.04 13.13
N ARG A 65 7.34 -0.38 12.67
CA ARG A 65 8.00 0.72 13.41
C ARG A 65 7.18 2.01 13.39
N THR A 66 6.57 2.34 12.25
CA THR A 66 5.78 3.58 12.08
C THR A 66 4.37 3.45 12.65
N GLY A 67 3.93 2.22 12.92
CA GLY A 67 2.57 1.92 13.38
C GLY A 67 1.54 2.10 12.28
N ASN A 68 0.28 1.77 12.58
CA ASN A 68 -0.86 1.83 11.66
C ASN A 68 -1.31 3.28 11.31
N THR A 69 -0.37 4.23 11.29
CA THR A 69 -0.60 5.68 11.17
C THR A 69 -1.03 6.12 9.77
N GLU A 70 -1.06 5.21 8.80
CA GLU A 70 -1.61 5.45 7.45
C GLU A 70 -3.15 5.57 7.41
N SER A 71 -3.85 5.55 8.55
CA SER A 71 -5.25 6.00 8.59
C SER A 71 -5.42 7.52 8.58
N LEU A 72 -4.36 8.34 8.53
CA LEU A 72 -4.51 9.80 8.52
C LEU A 72 -3.77 10.61 7.46
N HIS A 73 -2.83 10.05 6.69
CA HIS A 73 -2.19 10.86 5.65
C HIS A 73 -1.66 10.00 4.51
N ARG A 74 -2.44 9.93 3.43
CA ARG A 74 -1.88 9.78 2.08
C ARG A 74 -0.84 10.90 1.92
N PRO A 75 0.47 10.62 1.77
CA PRO A 75 1.33 11.62 1.19
C PRO A 75 0.85 11.77 -0.25
N SER A 76 0.26 12.92 -0.55
CA SER A 76 0.15 13.38 -1.92
C SER A 76 1.56 13.35 -2.50
N MET A 77 1.88 12.35 -3.31
CA MET A 77 3.07 12.41 -4.15
C MET A 77 2.97 13.71 -4.95
N PRO A 78 3.95 14.63 -4.90
CA PRO A 78 4.08 15.63 -5.94
C PRO A 78 4.67 14.89 -7.15
N ASN A 79 3.84 14.12 -7.85
CA ASN A 79 4.21 13.65 -9.17
C ASN A 79 4.09 14.84 -10.11
N ALA A 80 5.19 15.59 -10.24
CA ALA A 80 5.39 16.54 -11.31
C ALA A 80 5.28 15.80 -12.64
N SER A 81 4.09 15.83 -13.23
CA SER A 81 3.90 15.58 -14.65
C SER A 81 3.02 16.70 -15.21
N SER A 82 3.71 17.64 -15.85
CA SER A 82 3.26 18.51 -16.95
C SER A 82 1.77 18.90 -16.97
N SER A 83 1.54 20.20 -16.81
CA SER A 83 0.30 20.90 -17.16
C SER A 83 -0.14 20.64 -18.61
N SER A 84 -0.85 19.53 -18.83
CA SER A 84 -1.60 19.33 -20.06
C SER A 84 -2.90 20.13 -19.93
N LYS A 85 -2.91 21.32 -20.54
CA LYS A 85 -4.07 22.20 -20.66
C LYS A 85 -5.23 21.41 -21.30
N ARG A 86 -6.16 20.91 -20.50
CA ARG A 86 -7.48 20.48 -20.97
C ARG A 86 -8.30 21.73 -21.27
N THR A 87 -8.17 22.24 -22.49
CA THR A 87 -9.16 23.13 -23.08
C THR A 87 -10.47 22.35 -23.24
N GLY A 88 -11.36 22.53 -22.26
CA GLY A 88 -12.74 22.07 -22.35
C GLY A 88 -13.45 22.79 -23.50
N ARG A 89 -14.03 22.00 -24.39
CA ARG A 89 -14.88 22.37 -25.53
C ARG A 89 -15.88 23.48 -25.14
N PRO A 90 -15.92 24.62 -25.86
CA PRO A 90 -16.84 25.71 -25.55
C PRO A 90 -18.28 25.24 -25.72
N THR A 91 -19.11 25.45 -24.70
CA THR A 91 -20.54 25.19 -24.76
C THR A 91 -21.21 26.36 -25.49
N LYS A 92 -22.15 26.02 -26.39
CA LYS A 92 -22.88 26.92 -27.32
C LYS A 92 -23.66 28.08 -26.65
N LYS A 93 -23.69 28.16 -25.32
CA LYS A 93 -24.39 29.23 -24.58
C LYS A 93 -23.63 30.57 -24.60
N THR A 94 -22.30 30.55 -24.52
CA THR A 94 -21.49 31.79 -24.44
C THR A 94 -21.39 32.56 -25.77
N GLN A 95 -21.71 31.91 -26.91
CA GLN A 95 -21.60 32.54 -28.23
C GLN A 95 -22.81 33.43 -28.60
N VAL A 96 -23.95 33.28 -27.90
CA VAL A 96 -25.21 33.98 -28.26
C VAL A 96 -25.36 35.32 -27.53
N GLU A 97 -24.76 35.51 -26.35
CA GLU A 97 -24.82 36.77 -25.59
C GLU A 97 -23.90 37.88 -26.13
N ALA A 98 -22.96 37.56 -27.03
CA ALA A 98 -22.02 38.55 -27.60
C ALA A 98 -22.53 39.23 -28.89
N ARG A 99 -23.83 39.07 -29.23
CA ARG A 99 -24.43 39.59 -30.46
C ARG A 99 -25.62 40.54 -30.27
N GLN A 100 -25.80 41.09 -29.07
CA GLN A 100 -26.72 42.22 -28.83
C GLN A 100 -25.95 43.45 -28.37
#